data_AF-A0A7S0EZ83-F1
#
_entry.id   AF-A0A7S0EZ83-F1
#
_cell.length_a   1.000
_cell.length_b   1.000
_cell.length_c   1.000
_cell.angle_alpha   90.00
_cell.angle_beta   90.00
_cell.angle_gamma   90.00
#
_symmetry.space_group_name_H-M   'P 1'
#
loop_
_entity.id
_entity.type
_entity.pdbx_description
1 polymer ?
#
loop_
_entity_poly.entity_id
_entity_poly.type
_entity_poly.pdbx_seq_one_letter_code
_entity_poly.pdbx_strand_id
1 'polypeptide(L)'
;MNERMYGGLTGLNKKETVEKFGADQVGQWRRSYDTPPPPIDTSSPYWPGNDNKYAHIPEEDIPLSECLKDTVERTLPYWSKTITPALGRGKTVLIAAHGNSIRGLLKFLDGISEDEITGVEIPTGIP
;
A
#
# COMPACT_ATOMS: atom_id res chain seq x y z
N MET A 1 3.41 8.26 1.41
CA MET A 1 2.68 7.38 2.34
C MET A 1 1.32 6.98 1.74
N ASN A 2 1.28 6.58 0.46
CA ASN A 2 0.03 6.30 -0.25
C ASN A 2 -0.52 4.92 0.12
N GLU A 3 -1.82 4.71 -0.09
CA GLU A 3 -2.41 3.38 0.00
C GLU A 3 -1.73 2.38 -0.95
N ARG A 4 -1.84 1.08 -0.67
CA ARG A 4 -1.40 0.00 -1.56
C ARG A 4 -2.07 0.12 -2.94
N MET A 5 -1.27 0.04 -4.01
CA MET A 5 -1.79 0.01 -5.38
C MET A 5 -2.51 -1.32 -5.67
N TYR A 6 -3.80 -1.25 -5.97
CA TYR A 6 -4.63 -2.44 -6.24
C TYR A 6 -4.54 -2.95 -7.70
N GLY A 7 -3.63 -2.39 -8.48
CA GLY A 7 -3.36 -2.78 -9.86
C GLY A 7 -4.63 -2.80 -10.71
N GLY A 8 -4.80 -3.85 -11.50
CA GLY A 8 -5.96 -4.07 -12.37
C GLY A 8 -7.29 -4.26 -11.65
N LEU A 9 -7.30 -4.30 -10.30
CA LEU A 9 -8.55 -4.27 -9.52
C LEU A 9 -9.04 -2.84 -9.25
N THR A 10 -8.22 -1.83 -9.55
CA THR A 10 -8.57 -0.42 -9.34
C THR A 10 -9.77 -0.05 -10.19
N GLY A 11 -10.80 0.51 -9.55
CA GLY A 11 -12.06 0.90 -10.21
C GLY A 11 -13.11 -0.22 -10.33
N LEU A 12 -12.76 -1.47 -10.06
CA LEU A 12 -13.71 -2.59 -10.12
C LEU A 12 -14.55 -2.72 -8.84
N ASN A 13 -15.81 -3.15 -9.00
CA ASN A 13 -16.64 -3.50 -7.85
C ASN A 13 -16.20 -4.83 -7.25
N LYS A 14 -16.16 -4.93 -5.91
CA LYS A 14 -15.78 -6.16 -5.20
C LYS A 14 -16.57 -7.40 -5.64
N LYS A 15 -17.88 -7.26 -5.89
CA LYS A 15 -18.73 -8.40 -6.31
C LYS A 15 -18.33 -8.88 -7.70
N GLU A 16 -18.20 -7.96 -8.65
CA GLU A 16 -17.79 -8.26 -10.03
C GLU A 16 -16.39 -8.89 -10.06
N THR A 17 -15.46 -8.41 -9.23
CA THR A 17 -14.12 -8.99 -9.13
C THR A 17 -14.17 -10.43 -8.62
N VAL A 18 -15.02 -10.72 -7.62
CA VAL A 18 -15.18 -12.09 -7.10
C VAL A 18 -15.85 -13.00 -8.14
N GLU A 19 -16.84 -12.51 -8.87
CA GLU A 19 -17.49 -13.25 -9.96
C GLU A 19 -16.51 -13.56 -11.09
N LYS A 20 -15.61 -12.63 -11.42
CA LYS A 20 -14.64 -12.77 -12.52
C LYS A 20 -13.42 -13.63 -12.18
N PHE A 21 -12.88 -13.49 -10.96
CA PHE A 21 -11.60 -14.10 -10.58
C PHE A 21 -11.74 -15.18 -9.50
N GLY A 22 -12.90 -15.32 -8.88
CA GLY A 22 -13.14 -16.26 -7.78
C GLY A 22 -12.81 -15.69 -6.41
N ALA A 23 -13.54 -16.14 -5.39
CA ALA A 23 -13.40 -15.64 -4.02
C ALA A 23 -12.02 -15.92 -3.42
N ASP A 24 -11.45 -17.09 -3.71
CA ASP A 24 -10.15 -17.51 -3.16
C ASP A 24 -9.02 -16.62 -3.70
N GLN A 25 -9.00 -16.37 -5.01
CA GLN A 25 -8.01 -15.51 -5.65
C GLN A 25 -8.10 -14.06 -5.15
N VAL A 26 -9.32 -13.52 -5.06
CA VAL A 26 -9.55 -12.19 -4.49
C VAL A 26 -9.17 -12.14 -3.01
N GLY A 27 -9.41 -13.23 -2.28
CA GLY A 27 -8.97 -13.40 -0.90
C GLY A 27 -7.45 -13.29 -0.78
N GLN A 28 -6.71 -14.00 -1.63
CA GLN A 28 -5.25 -13.94 -1.68
C GLN A 28 -4.76 -12.53 -1.96
N TRP A 29 -5.23 -11.85 -3.02
CA TRP A 29 -4.78 -10.48 -3.31
C TRP A 29 -5.09 -9.48 -2.19
N ARG A 30 -6.18 -9.70 -1.44
CA ARG A 30 -6.57 -8.77 -0.36
C ARG A 30 -5.81 -9.01 0.93
N ARG A 31 -5.48 -10.26 1.25
CA ARG A 31 -4.96 -10.67 2.57
C ARG A 31 -3.51 -11.13 2.55
N SER A 32 -3.00 -11.64 1.43
CA SER A 32 -1.62 -12.08 1.32
C SER A 32 -0.65 -10.92 1.59
N TYR A 33 0.48 -11.26 2.19
CA TYR A 33 1.58 -10.33 2.41
C TYR A 33 2.30 -9.99 1.11
N ASP A 34 2.55 -10.99 0.26
CA ASP A 34 3.50 -10.94 -0.84
C ASP A 34 2.89 -11.17 -2.23
N THR A 35 1.57 -11.43 -2.31
CA THR A 35 0.89 -11.72 -3.57
C THR A 35 0.15 -10.48 -4.08
N PRO A 36 0.69 -9.77 -5.09
CA PRO A 36 0.03 -8.59 -5.64
C PRO A 36 -1.16 -9.00 -6.54
N PRO A 37 -2.16 -8.12 -6.70
CA PRO A 37 -3.14 -8.27 -7.78
C PRO A 37 -2.49 -8.16 -9.16
N PRO A 38 -3.23 -8.47 -10.25
CA PRO A 38 -2.72 -8.26 -11.61
C PRO A 38 -2.30 -6.80 -11.83
N PRO A 39 -1.25 -6.51 -12.60
CA PRO A 39 -0.85 -5.15 -12.92
C PRO A 39 -1.95 -4.39 -13.66
N ILE A 40 -2.05 -3.08 -13.40
CA ILE A 40 -2.86 -2.18 -14.20
C ILE A 40 -2.20 -1.97 -15.57
N ASP A 41 -3.02 -1.83 -16.61
CA ASP A 41 -2.57 -1.40 -17.93
C ASP A 41 -2.28 0.11 -17.91
N THR A 42 -1.17 0.56 -18.49
CA THR A 42 -0.80 1.99 -18.52
C THR A 42 -1.74 2.84 -19.39
N SER A 43 -2.50 2.22 -20.30
CA SER A 43 -3.60 2.88 -21.03
C SER A 43 -4.87 3.07 -20.19
N SER A 44 -4.97 2.45 -19.01
CA SER A 44 -6.12 2.59 -18.12
C SER A 44 -6.26 4.02 -17.60
N PRO A 45 -7.50 4.58 -17.52
CA PRO A 45 -7.71 5.89 -16.90
C PRO A 45 -7.37 5.90 -15.40
N TYR A 46 -7.26 4.73 -14.77
CA TYR A 46 -6.89 4.60 -13.36
C TYR A 46 -5.38 4.41 -13.12
N TRP A 47 -4.55 4.37 -14.16
CA TRP A 47 -3.10 4.30 -14.00
C TRP A 47 -2.58 5.59 -13.35
N PRO A 48 -1.83 5.51 -12.23
CA PRO A 48 -1.37 6.71 -11.53
C PRO A 48 -0.49 7.64 -12.37
N GLY A 49 0.21 7.14 -13.40
CA GLY A 49 1.02 7.98 -14.29
C GLY A 49 0.21 9.04 -15.04
N ASN A 50 -1.10 8.87 -15.16
CA ASN A 50 -1.99 9.88 -15.73
C ASN A 50 -2.31 11.04 -14.75
N ASP A 51 -1.97 10.92 -13.47
CA ASP A 51 -2.23 11.95 -12.46
C ASP A 51 -1.04 12.91 -12.33
N ASN A 52 -1.29 14.20 -12.56
CA ASN A 52 -0.28 15.25 -12.51
C ASN A 52 0.47 15.32 -11.16
N LYS A 53 -0.13 14.83 -10.06
CA LYS A 53 0.56 14.79 -8.75
C LYS A 53 1.81 13.90 -8.76
N TYR A 54 1.92 12.99 -9.72
CA TYR A 54 3.07 12.09 -9.88
C TYR A 54 3.97 12.44 -11.07
N ALA A 55 3.74 13.57 -11.76
CA ALA A 55 4.51 13.95 -12.95
C ALA A 55 6.02 14.16 -12.72
N HIS A 56 6.45 14.23 -11.45
CA HIS A 56 7.85 14.36 -11.04
C HIS A 56 8.51 13.01 -10.72
N ILE A 57 7.77 11.91 -10.79
CA ILE A 57 8.24 10.56 -10.51
C ILE A 57 8.50 9.87 -11.86
N PRO A 58 9.67 9.22 -12.07
CA PRO A 58 9.91 8.41 -13.27
C PRO A 58 8.82 7.35 -13.45
N GLU A 59 8.40 7.10 -14.70
CA GLU A 59 7.31 6.14 -14.96
C GLU A 59 7.61 4.74 -14.44
N GLU A 60 8.88 4.33 -14.49
CA GLU A 60 9.36 3.04 -13.95
C GLU A 60 9.19 2.90 -12.43
N ASP A 61 9.12 4.02 -11.70
CA ASP A 61 8.95 4.06 -10.24
C ASP A 61 7.45 4.14 -9.85
N ILE A 62 6.54 4.27 -10.82
CA ILE A 62 5.10 4.30 -10.58
C ILE A 62 4.58 2.86 -10.51
N PRO A 63 4.05 2.40 -9.36
CA PRO A 63 3.66 1.00 -9.21
C PRO A 63 2.46 0.66 -10.11
N LEU A 64 2.59 -0.46 -10.84
CA LEU A 64 1.48 -1.03 -11.61
C LEU A 64 0.61 -1.96 -10.76
N SER A 65 1.14 -2.51 -9.68
CA SER A 65 0.45 -3.32 -8.69
C SER A 65 1.30 -3.40 -7.43
N GLU A 66 0.67 -3.54 -6.26
CA GLU A 66 1.38 -3.74 -5.01
C GLU A 66 0.69 -4.81 -4.15
N CYS A 67 1.51 -5.63 -3.49
CA CYS A 67 1.14 -6.37 -2.29
C CYS A 67 1.47 -5.55 -1.03
N LEU A 68 1.28 -6.13 0.17
CA LEU A 68 1.62 -5.43 1.41
C LEU A 68 3.14 -5.30 1.57
N LYS A 69 3.91 -6.29 1.12
CA LYS A 69 5.38 -6.25 1.10
C LYS A 69 5.92 -5.06 0.31
N ASP A 70 5.45 -4.85 -0.91
CA ASP A 70 5.87 -3.70 -1.74
C ASP A 70 5.55 -2.37 -1.03
N THR A 71 4.37 -2.29 -0.41
CA THR A 71 3.95 -1.12 0.35
C THR A 71 4.89 -0.85 1.54
N VAL A 72 5.32 -1.90 2.25
CA VAL A 72 6.32 -1.82 3.33
C VAL A 72 7.63 -1.29 2.77
N GLU A 73 8.16 -1.92 1.72
CA GLU A 73 9.46 -1.61 1.13
C GLU A 73 9.57 -0.15 0.69
N ARG A 74 8.53 0.44 0.10
CA ARG A 74 8.55 1.88 -0.25
C ARG A 74 8.28 2.82 0.92
N THR A 75 7.69 2.33 2.01
CA THR A 75 7.34 3.16 3.18
C THR A 75 8.53 3.33 4.13
N LEU A 76 9.38 2.31 4.27
CA LEU A 76 10.54 2.34 5.18
C LEU A 76 11.62 3.39 4.83
N PRO A 77 11.92 3.68 3.54
CA PRO A 77 12.80 4.77 3.18
C PRO A 77 12.30 6.12 3.70
N TYR A 78 10.98 6.37 3.64
CA TYR A 78 10.41 7.62 4.16
C TYR A 78 10.46 7.69 5.68
N TRP A 79 10.21 6.56 6.36
CA TRP A 79 10.41 6.44 7.80
C TRP A 79 11.83 6.81 8.21
N SER A 80 12.82 6.10 7.66
CA SER A 80 14.23 6.24 8.04
C SER A 80 14.87 7.56 7.63
N LYS A 81 14.54 8.10 6.44
CA LYS A 81 15.17 9.32 5.90
C LYS A 81 14.47 10.61 6.33
N THR A 82 13.20 10.56 6.73
CA THR A 82 12.42 11.76 7.02
C THR A 82 11.86 11.77 8.44
N ILE A 83 11.19 10.69 8.86
CA ILE A 83 10.48 10.64 10.14
C ILE A 83 11.46 10.44 11.30
N THR A 84 12.34 9.43 11.24
CA THR A 84 13.33 9.16 12.28
C THR A 84 14.23 10.37 12.57
N PRO A 85 14.76 11.11 11.57
CA PRO A 85 15.56 12.31 11.85
C PRO A 85 14.74 13.45 12.47
N ALA A 86 13.44 13.56 12.18
CA ALA A 86 12.58 14.54 12.85
C ALA A 86 12.38 14.21 14.32
N LEU A 87 12.12 12.94 14.64
CA LEU A 87 12.02 12.44 16.01
C LEU A 87 13.35 12.63 16.78
N GLY A 88 14.49 12.33 16.15
CA GLY A 88 15.82 12.52 16.75
C GLY A 88 16.16 13.98 17.07
N ARG A 89 15.46 14.95 16.47
CA ARG A 89 15.54 16.39 16.81
C ARG A 89 14.54 16.82 17.89
N GLY A 90 13.86 15.89 18.54
CA GLY A 90 12.87 16.16 19.59
C GLY A 90 11.54 16.72 19.06
N LYS A 91 11.23 16.55 17.76
CA LYS A 91 9.93 16.97 17.22
C LYS A 91 8.84 15.94 17.52
N THR A 92 7.65 16.41 17.84
CA THR A 92 6.42 15.59 17.80
C THR A 92 5.93 15.46 16.36
N VAL A 93 5.73 14.23 15.88
CA VAL A 93 5.33 13.94 14.50
C VAL A 93 3.97 13.24 14.48
N LEU A 94 3.03 13.78 13.71
CA LEU A 94 1.76 13.14 13.37
C LEU A 94 1.84 12.54 11.97
N ILE A 95 1.47 11.27 11.81
CA ILE A 95 1.38 10.59 10.52
C ILE A 95 -0.09 10.32 10.20
N ALA A 96 -0.67 11.12 9.30
CA ALA A 96 -1.99 10.87 8.72
C ALA A 96 -1.82 10.18 7.36
N ALA A 97 -2.19 8.91 7.26
CA ALA A 97 -1.96 8.07 6.08
C ALA A 97 -3.08 7.03 5.92
N HIS A 98 -2.80 5.97 5.17
CA HIS A 98 -3.76 4.90 4.83
C HIS A 98 -3.44 3.58 5.55
N GLY A 99 -4.42 2.68 5.56
CA GLY A 99 -4.33 1.39 6.26
C GLY A 99 -3.09 0.57 5.90
N ASN A 100 -2.78 0.32 4.62
CA ASN A 100 -1.60 -0.50 4.29
C ASN A 100 -0.28 0.22 4.55
N SER A 101 -0.20 1.53 4.35
CA SER A 101 1.00 2.30 4.70
C SER A 101 1.28 2.27 6.20
N ILE A 102 0.25 2.45 7.05
CA ILE A 102 0.40 2.43 8.51
C ILE A 102 0.70 1.01 8.98
N ARG A 103 0.01 -0.02 8.45
CA ARG A 103 0.34 -1.43 8.74
C ARG A 103 1.78 -1.76 8.39
N GLY A 104 2.27 -1.26 7.26
CA GLY A 104 3.65 -1.49 6.87
C GLY A 104 4.66 -0.89 7.85
N LEU A 105 4.36 0.29 8.41
CA LEU A 105 5.15 0.87 9.50
C LEU A 105 5.05 0.05 10.78
N LEU A 106 3.85 -0.33 11.22
CA LEU A 106 3.65 -1.13 12.43
C LEU A 106 4.40 -2.47 12.35
N LYS A 107 4.34 -3.14 11.19
CA LYS A 107 5.11 -4.37 10.95
C LYS A 107 6.59 -4.18 11.27
N PHE A 108 7.16 -3.08 10.80
CA PHE A 108 8.58 -2.79 10.99
C PHE A 108 8.91 -2.36 12.43
N LEU A 109 8.08 -1.52 13.04
CA LEU A 109 8.33 -0.98 14.37
C LEU A 109 8.15 -2.02 15.47
N ASP A 110 7.10 -2.84 15.37
CA ASP A 110 6.74 -3.82 16.38
C ASP A 110 7.28 -5.22 16.06
N GLY A 111 8.02 -5.38 14.96
CA GLY A 111 8.62 -6.66 14.55
C GLY A 111 7.58 -7.74 14.20
N ILE A 112 6.40 -7.33 13.72
CA ILE A 112 5.30 -8.25 13.40
C ILE A 112 5.70 -9.16 12.24
N SER A 113 5.39 -10.46 12.37
CA SER A 113 5.65 -11.45 11.33
C SER A 113 4.78 -11.23 10.08
N GLU A 114 5.14 -11.89 8.98
CA GLU A 114 4.36 -11.84 7.73
C GLU A 114 2.99 -12.47 7.88
N ASP A 115 2.86 -13.52 8.71
CA ASP A 115 1.59 -14.18 8.97
C ASP A 115 0.67 -13.30 9.82
N GLU A 116 1.19 -12.72 10.90
CA GLU A 116 0.40 -11.91 11.83
C GLU A 116 -0.08 -10.59 11.21
N ILE A 117 0.74 -9.94 10.38
CA ILE A 117 0.37 -8.63 9.81
C ILE A 117 -0.85 -8.71 8.89
N THR A 118 -1.12 -9.87 8.30
CA THR A 118 -2.31 -10.08 7.45
C THR A 118 -3.62 -9.95 8.23
N GLY A 119 -3.60 -10.25 9.54
CA GLY A 119 -4.73 -10.14 10.46
C GLY A 119 -4.83 -8.80 11.19
N VAL A 120 -3.83 -7.92 11.06
CA VAL A 120 -3.85 -6.60 11.70
C VAL A 120 -4.83 -5.68 10.97
N GLU A 121 -5.80 -5.15 11.72
CA GLU A 121 -6.75 -4.14 11.28
C GLU A 121 -6.51 -2.82 12.03
N ILE A 122 -6.53 -1.71 11.28
CA ILE A 122 -6.37 -0.37 11.83
C ILE A 122 -7.72 0.35 11.69
N PRO A 123 -8.37 0.74 12.79
CA PRO A 123 -9.63 1.46 12.71
C PRO A 123 -9.44 2.85 12.10
N THR A 124 -10.38 3.28 11.27
CA THR A 124 -10.35 4.60 10.64
C THR A 124 -10.67 5.69 11.66
N GLY A 125 -9.81 6.70 11.76
CA GLY A 125 -10.11 7.93 12.52
C GLY A 125 -10.01 7.79 14.04
N ILE A 126 -9.29 6.78 14.54
CA ILE A 126 -8.98 6.62 15.96
C ILE A 126 -7.46 6.88 16.15
N PRO A 127 -7.06 8.09 16.57
CA PRO A 127 -5.66 8.43 16.82
C PRO A 127 -5.12 7.89 18.15
#